data_AF-A0A972XGN8-F1
#
_entry.id   AF-A0A972XGN8-F1
#
_cell.length_a   1.000
_cell.length_b   1.000
_cell.length_c   1.000
_cell.angle_alpha   90.00
_cell.angle_beta   90.00
_cell.angle_gamma   90.00
#
_symmetry.space_group_name_H-M   'P 1'
#
loop_
_entity.id
_entity.type
_entity.pdbx_description
1 polymer ?
#
loop_
_entity_poly.entity_id
_entity_poly.type
_entity_poly.pdbx_seq_one_letter_code
_entity_poly.pdbx_strand_id
1 'polypeptide(L)'
;MTHREVLRHPDGKALALSIAAILTTRIVERQAASGFARIVLTGGGIGTAVLVAIAREPGRHAVDWARVELWWGDERYLPSGDPDRNDTAARSALLDHVAIDPQHVHAMQGPDLSTSPEASAEHYANLLRAHALAEDHDEVPAFDVVLLGIGPDTHIASLFPEHPALRVTDRSTASVRNSPKPPPTRVTLTLPAINAASEVWVLASGSEKAEAVRLALDPAADVLQVPAAGVAGRDRTLFLIDEAAAARLPLDLGRPIA
;
A
#
# COMPACT_ATOMS: atom_id res chain seq x y z
N MET A 1 6.90 4.79 19.25
CA MET A 1 5.86 4.22 18.36
C MET A 1 5.06 5.40 17.83
N THR A 2 4.92 5.50 16.51
CA THR A 2 4.09 6.56 15.90
C THR A 2 2.62 6.33 16.27
N HIS A 3 1.89 7.43 16.46
CA HIS A 3 0.48 7.37 16.84
C HIS A 3 -0.33 6.74 15.70
N ARG A 4 -1.16 5.75 16.03
CA ARG A 4 -2.11 5.13 15.09
C ARG A 4 -3.42 5.89 15.16
N GLU A 5 -3.80 6.53 14.06
CA GLU A 5 -5.08 7.22 13.95
C GLU A 5 -6.08 6.32 13.22
N VAL A 6 -7.34 6.32 13.66
CA VAL A 6 -8.42 5.58 13.02
C VAL A 6 -9.43 6.57 12.46
N LEU A 7 -9.82 6.40 11.20
CA LEU A 7 -10.83 7.21 10.54
C LEU A 7 -11.93 6.30 9.99
N ARG A 8 -13.13 6.42 10.56
CA ARG A 8 -14.30 5.60 10.20
C ARG A 8 -15.17 6.27 9.14
N HIS A 9 -15.64 5.48 8.20
CA HIS A 9 -16.52 5.90 7.11
C HIS A 9 -17.79 5.05 7.07
N PRO A 10 -18.94 5.59 6.63
CA PRO A 10 -20.21 4.86 6.66
C PRO A 10 -20.19 3.51 5.91
N ASP A 11 -19.53 3.48 4.75
CA ASP A 11 -19.42 2.30 3.89
C ASP A 11 -18.15 2.37 3.01
N GLY A 12 -17.88 1.29 2.26
CA GLY A 12 -16.73 1.20 1.38
C GLY A 12 -16.70 2.25 0.25
N LYS A 13 -17.84 2.77 -0.19
CA LYS A 13 -17.90 3.81 -1.23
C LYS A 13 -17.48 5.16 -0.64
N ALA A 14 -18.03 5.53 0.50
CA ALA A 14 -17.65 6.73 1.23
C ALA A 14 -16.17 6.69 1.64
N LEU A 15 -15.68 5.51 2.06
CA LEU A 15 -14.27 5.27 2.33
C LEU A 15 -13.41 5.56 1.11
N ALA A 16 -13.70 4.96 -0.05
CA ALA A 16 -12.91 5.15 -1.26
C ALA A 16 -12.85 6.62 -1.71
N LEU A 17 -13.98 7.34 -1.66
CA LEU A 17 -14.05 8.77 -2.00
C LEU A 17 -13.23 9.63 -1.04
N SER A 18 -13.31 9.35 0.27
CA SER A 18 -12.55 10.09 1.28
C SER A 18 -11.05 9.88 1.10
N ILE A 19 -10.61 8.62 0.93
CA ILE A 19 -9.20 8.32 0.69
C ILE A 19 -8.71 8.97 -0.62
N ALA A 20 -9.51 8.94 -1.68
CA ALA A 20 -9.18 9.61 -2.94
C ALA A 20 -8.95 11.12 -2.75
N ALA A 21 -9.82 11.79 -1.98
CA ALA A 21 -9.65 13.21 -1.67
C ALA A 21 -8.40 13.48 -0.84
N ILE A 22 -8.19 12.73 0.26
CA ILE A 22 -7.03 12.90 1.15
C ILE A 22 -5.73 12.62 0.39
N LEU A 23 -5.67 11.55 -0.42
CA LEU A 23 -4.49 11.20 -1.21
C LEU A 23 -4.19 12.26 -2.27
N THR A 24 -5.21 12.76 -2.96
CA THR A 24 -5.04 13.83 -3.96
C THR A 24 -4.47 15.09 -3.31
N THR A 25 -5.00 15.50 -2.16
CA THR A 25 -4.46 16.63 -1.40
C THR A 25 -3.02 16.38 -0.98
N ARG A 26 -2.70 15.19 -0.44
CA ARG A 26 -1.35 14.84 -0.02
C ARG A 26 -0.36 14.87 -1.19
N ILE A 27 -0.76 14.38 -2.37
CA ILE A 27 0.06 14.44 -3.59
C ILE A 27 0.37 15.91 -3.94
N VAL A 28 -0.65 16.77 -4.02
CA VAL A 28 -0.45 18.20 -4.36
C VAL A 28 0.47 18.90 -3.36
N GLU A 29 0.31 18.62 -2.06
CA GLU A 29 1.15 19.19 -1.02
C GLU A 29 2.62 18.74 -1.15
N ARG A 30 2.87 17.47 -1.48
CA ARG A 30 4.24 16.96 -1.67
C ARG A 30 4.89 17.49 -2.94
N GLN A 31 4.12 17.62 -4.03
CA GLN A 31 4.60 18.27 -5.25
C GLN A 31 5.00 19.72 -5.01
N ALA A 32 4.24 20.47 -4.20
CA ALA A 32 4.57 21.84 -3.83
C ALA A 32 5.82 21.93 -2.94
N ALA A 33 6.01 20.98 -2.02
CA ALA A 33 7.11 21.00 -1.06
C ALA A 33 8.44 20.47 -1.62
N SER A 34 8.39 19.39 -2.41
CA SER A 34 9.58 18.61 -2.81
C SER A 34 9.72 18.42 -4.32
N GLY A 35 8.79 18.97 -5.12
CA GLY A 35 8.78 18.84 -6.57
C GLY A 35 8.17 17.55 -7.09
N PHE A 36 8.20 16.46 -6.31
CA PHE A 36 7.61 15.15 -6.64
C PHE A 36 6.73 14.63 -5.51
N ALA A 37 5.81 13.72 -5.86
CA ALA A 37 5.09 12.89 -4.91
C ALA A 37 5.39 11.40 -5.18
N ARG A 38 5.82 10.65 -4.17
CA ARG A 38 6.17 9.23 -4.25
C ARG A 38 5.15 8.38 -3.51
N ILE A 39 4.34 7.64 -4.26
CA ILE A 39 3.21 6.89 -3.73
C ILE A 39 3.40 5.39 -3.99
N VAL A 40 3.28 4.59 -2.94
CA VAL A 40 3.25 3.13 -3.06
C VAL A 40 1.80 2.66 -3.09
N LEU A 41 1.40 2.06 -4.21
CA LEU A 41 0.06 1.54 -4.45
C LEU A 41 -0.11 0.13 -3.88
N THR A 42 -1.36 -0.25 -3.69
CA THR A 42 -1.79 -1.58 -3.28
C THR A 42 -2.88 -2.10 -4.22
N GLY A 43 -2.99 -3.41 -4.33
CA GLY A 43 -4.11 -4.04 -5.01
C GLY A 43 -5.35 -4.19 -4.12
N GLY A 44 -6.21 -5.13 -4.50
CA GLY A 44 -7.43 -5.47 -3.77
C GLY A 44 -8.57 -4.47 -4.00
N GLY A 45 -9.79 -4.88 -3.62
CA GLY A 45 -11.01 -4.16 -3.99
C GLY A 45 -11.04 -2.70 -3.56
N ILE A 46 -10.68 -2.40 -2.30
CA ILE A 46 -10.69 -1.02 -1.81
C ILE A 46 -9.56 -0.17 -2.42
N GLY A 47 -8.36 -0.73 -2.60
CA GLY A 47 -7.24 -0.03 -3.25
C GLY A 47 -7.58 0.39 -4.69
N THR A 48 -8.11 -0.54 -5.49
CA THR A 48 -8.60 -0.24 -6.84
C THR A 48 -9.75 0.76 -6.83
N ALA A 49 -10.68 0.66 -5.86
CA ALA A 49 -11.81 1.60 -5.76
C ALA A 49 -11.35 3.05 -5.48
N VAL A 50 -10.29 3.23 -4.69
CA VAL A 50 -9.66 4.55 -4.47
C VAL A 50 -9.11 5.11 -5.77
N LEU A 51 -8.40 4.31 -6.57
CA LEU A 51 -7.88 4.74 -7.87
C LEU A 51 -9.00 5.15 -8.84
N VAL A 52 -10.08 4.36 -8.89
CA VAL A 52 -11.28 4.70 -9.68
C VAL A 52 -11.92 6.00 -9.20
N ALA A 53 -11.97 6.24 -7.88
CA ALA A 53 -12.49 7.48 -7.33
C ALA A 53 -11.62 8.68 -7.73
N ILE A 54 -10.30 8.60 -7.60
CA ILE A 54 -9.37 9.65 -8.06
C ILE A 54 -9.59 9.93 -9.55
N ALA A 55 -9.70 8.89 -10.37
CA ALA A 55 -9.92 9.03 -11.80
C ALA A 55 -11.26 9.72 -12.15
N ARG A 56 -12.23 9.79 -11.25
CA ARG A 56 -13.55 10.41 -11.50
C ARG A 56 -13.72 11.78 -10.88
N GLU A 57 -13.00 12.07 -9.80
CA GLU A 57 -13.14 13.32 -9.06
C GLU A 57 -12.42 14.49 -9.76
N PRO A 58 -12.97 15.72 -9.71
CA PRO A 58 -12.33 16.90 -10.29
C PRO A 58 -10.93 17.19 -9.74
N GLY A 59 -10.65 16.76 -8.50
CA GLY A 59 -9.37 16.94 -7.82
C GLY A 59 -8.16 16.40 -8.60
N ARG A 60 -8.35 15.40 -9.48
CA ARG A 60 -7.28 14.86 -10.35
C ARG A 60 -6.62 15.92 -11.24
N HIS A 61 -7.32 17.02 -11.54
CA HIS A 61 -6.83 18.12 -12.37
C HIS A 61 -5.90 19.08 -11.61
N ALA A 62 -5.83 18.98 -10.28
CA ALA A 62 -4.88 19.72 -9.47
C ALA A 62 -3.51 19.02 -9.37
N VAL A 63 -3.43 17.74 -9.74
CA VAL A 63 -2.21 16.93 -9.67
C VAL A 63 -1.39 17.11 -10.96
N ASP A 64 -0.10 17.43 -10.82
CA ASP A 64 0.84 17.35 -11.94
C ASP A 64 1.32 15.89 -12.10
N TRP A 65 0.61 15.09 -12.89
CA TRP A 65 0.89 13.66 -13.03
C TRP A 65 2.29 13.33 -13.58
N ALA A 66 2.96 14.27 -14.26
CA ALA A 66 4.35 14.09 -14.68
C ALA A 66 5.32 14.07 -13.50
N ARG A 67 4.92 14.55 -12.32
CA ARG A 67 5.71 14.58 -11.08
C ARG A 67 5.15 13.67 -9.99
N VAL A 68 4.53 12.57 -10.40
CA VAL A 68 4.11 11.49 -9.50
C VAL A 68 4.95 10.26 -9.82
N GLU A 69 5.66 9.74 -8.82
CA GLU A 69 6.34 8.45 -8.88
C GLU A 69 5.47 7.39 -8.20
N LEU A 70 5.16 6.33 -8.94
CA LEU A 70 4.32 5.23 -8.48
C LEU A 70 5.14 3.96 -8.31
N TRP A 71 4.93 3.33 -7.16
CA TRP A 71 5.52 2.07 -6.74
C TRP A 71 4.41 1.11 -6.30
N TRP A 72 4.75 -0.15 -6.03
CA TRP A 72 3.79 -1.15 -5.53
C TRP A 72 4.30 -1.80 -4.24
N GLY A 73 3.39 -2.01 -3.30
CA GLY A 73 3.70 -2.69 -2.04
C GLY A 73 3.91 -4.20 -2.23
N ASP A 74 3.16 -4.80 -3.15
CA ASP A 74 3.33 -6.17 -3.62
C ASP A 74 2.80 -6.33 -5.04
N GLU A 75 3.16 -7.45 -5.66
CA GLU A 75 2.63 -7.86 -6.96
C GLU A 75 2.55 -9.38 -7.08
N ARG A 76 1.57 -9.84 -7.84
CA ARG A 76 1.38 -11.23 -8.22
C ARG A 76 2.39 -11.53 -9.34
N TYR A 77 3.22 -12.55 -9.15
CA TYR A 77 4.24 -12.90 -10.13
C TYR A 77 3.63 -13.63 -11.34
N LEU A 78 2.97 -12.85 -12.18
CA LEU A 78 2.21 -13.25 -13.37
C LEU A 78 2.65 -12.42 -14.59
N PRO A 79 2.42 -12.90 -15.82
CA PRO A 79 2.78 -12.15 -17.04
C PRO A 79 2.20 -10.74 -17.06
N SER A 80 2.88 -9.78 -17.69
CA SER A 80 2.36 -8.41 -17.83
C SER A 80 0.97 -8.40 -18.47
N GLY A 81 0.06 -7.58 -17.93
CA GLY A 81 -1.32 -7.48 -18.40
C GLY A 81 -2.26 -8.59 -17.90
N ASP A 82 -1.78 -9.53 -17.08
CA ASP A 82 -2.64 -10.53 -16.43
C ASP A 82 -3.67 -9.83 -15.52
N PRO A 83 -4.96 -10.21 -15.58
CA PRO A 83 -6.03 -9.56 -14.81
C PRO A 83 -5.85 -9.65 -13.28
N ASP A 84 -5.09 -10.63 -12.79
CA ASP A 84 -4.79 -10.78 -11.36
C ASP A 84 -3.61 -9.93 -10.90
N ARG A 85 -2.93 -9.17 -11.78
CA ARG A 85 -1.87 -8.24 -11.36
C ARG A 85 -2.44 -6.91 -10.84
N ASN A 86 -1.81 -6.42 -9.77
CA ASN A 86 -2.12 -5.15 -9.15
C ASN A 86 -1.87 -3.97 -10.11
N ASP A 87 -0.79 -4.01 -10.88
CA ASP A 87 -0.46 -2.95 -11.85
C ASP A 87 -1.46 -2.88 -13.02
N THR A 88 -1.95 -4.03 -13.48
CA THR A 88 -2.97 -4.12 -14.54
C THR A 88 -4.28 -3.49 -14.08
N ALA A 89 -4.71 -3.79 -12.85
CA ALA A 89 -5.87 -3.15 -12.24
C ALA A 89 -5.66 -1.63 -12.06
N ALA A 90 -4.47 -1.20 -11.62
CA ALA A 90 -4.17 0.21 -11.43
C ALA A 90 -4.18 1.01 -12.76
N ARG A 91 -3.66 0.42 -13.84
CA ARG A 91 -3.68 1.02 -15.18
C ARG A 91 -5.10 1.31 -15.65
N SER A 92 -5.95 0.28 -15.64
CA SER A 92 -7.35 0.43 -16.01
C SER A 92 -8.13 1.35 -15.06
N ALA A 93 -7.75 1.45 -13.78
CA ALA A 93 -8.47 2.26 -12.81
C ALA A 93 -8.11 3.75 -12.87
N LEU A 94 -6.85 4.08 -13.18
CA LEU A 94 -6.34 5.45 -13.10
C LEU A 94 -5.27 5.77 -14.15
N LEU A 95 -4.20 4.97 -14.28
CA LEU A 95 -3.01 5.43 -15.00
C LEU A 95 -3.29 5.66 -16.50
N ASP A 96 -4.21 4.90 -17.11
CA ASP A 96 -4.62 5.09 -18.51
C ASP A 96 -5.56 6.32 -18.71
N HIS A 97 -5.87 7.03 -17.63
CA HIS A 97 -6.77 8.18 -17.61
C HIS A 97 -6.09 9.49 -17.19
N VAL A 98 -4.78 9.45 -16.93
CA VAL A 98 -3.99 10.60 -16.48
C VAL A 98 -2.68 10.69 -17.27
N ALA A 99 -2.13 11.90 -17.38
CA ALA A 99 -0.88 12.15 -18.10
C ALA A 99 0.34 11.84 -17.22
N ILE A 100 0.44 10.61 -16.72
CA ILE A 100 1.59 10.16 -15.93
C ILE A 100 2.76 9.81 -16.85
N ASP A 101 3.98 10.17 -16.44
CA ASP A 101 5.19 9.76 -17.15
C ASP A 101 5.45 8.26 -16.93
N PRO A 102 5.51 7.42 -17.99
CA PRO A 102 5.82 6.00 -17.83
C PRO A 102 7.16 5.71 -17.13
N GLN A 103 8.12 6.64 -17.18
CA GLN A 103 9.41 6.49 -16.48
C GLN A 103 9.27 6.57 -14.96
N HIS A 104 8.18 7.17 -14.46
CA HIS A 104 7.87 7.29 -13.04
C HIS A 104 6.89 6.20 -12.56
N VAL A 105 6.67 5.15 -13.36
CA VAL A 105 5.81 4.01 -13.00
C VAL A 105 6.65 2.75 -12.83
N HIS A 106 6.88 2.37 -11.58
CA HIS A 106 7.80 1.31 -11.19
C HIS A 106 7.04 0.04 -10.75
N ALA A 107 6.59 -0.75 -11.73
CA ALA A 107 5.92 -2.03 -11.48
C ALA A 107 6.93 -3.16 -11.20
N MET A 108 6.56 -4.12 -10.35
CA MET A 108 7.36 -5.33 -10.14
C MET A 108 7.28 -6.25 -11.37
N GLN A 109 8.39 -6.90 -11.71
CA GLN A 109 8.48 -7.71 -12.93
C GLN A 109 7.75 -9.05 -12.79
N GLY A 110 7.13 -9.49 -13.89
CA GLY A 110 6.56 -10.82 -14.05
C GLY A 110 7.54 -11.83 -14.66
N PRO A 111 7.09 -13.07 -14.94
CA PRO A 111 7.89 -14.13 -15.57
C PRO A 111 8.27 -13.86 -17.03
N ASP A 112 7.64 -12.88 -17.67
CA ASP A 112 7.96 -12.37 -19.00
C ASP A 112 9.14 -11.39 -19.00
N LEU A 113 9.46 -10.79 -17.85
CA LEU A 113 10.52 -9.78 -17.70
C LEU A 113 11.63 -10.19 -16.73
N SER A 114 11.47 -11.31 -16.02
CA SER A 114 12.45 -11.83 -15.07
C SER A 114 12.45 -13.36 -15.03
N THR A 115 13.56 -13.96 -14.60
CA THR A 115 13.76 -15.42 -14.64
C THR A 115 13.12 -16.15 -13.46
N SER A 116 12.80 -15.44 -12.38
CA SER A 116 12.24 -15.97 -11.14
C SER A 116 11.66 -14.84 -10.28
N PRO A 117 10.75 -15.13 -9.33
CA PRO A 117 10.28 -14.13 -8.37
C PRO A 117 11.42 -13.60 -7.49
N GLU A 118 12.48 -14.38 -7.25
CA GLU A 118 13.71 -13.91 -6.57
C GLU A 118 14.44 -12.85 -7.40
N ALA A 119 14.63 -13.10 -8.70
CA ALA A 119 15.24 -12.14 -9.62
C ALA A 119 14.39 -10.87 -9.77
N SER A 120 13.06 -11.00 -9.77
CA SER A 120 12.14 -9.85 -9.76
C SER A 120 12.25 -9.03 -8.47
N ALA A 121 12.30 -9.70 -7.31
CA ALA A 121 12.51 -9.03 -6.04
C ALA A 121 13.86 -8.28 -6.01
N GLU A 122 14.94 -8.92 -6.44
CA GLU A 122 16.27 -8.29 -6.53
C GLU A 122 16.29 -7.10 -7.50
N HIS A 123 15.67 -7.25 -8.67
CA HIS A 123 15.52 -6.15 -9.62
C HIS A 123 14.79 -4.96 -8.99
N TYR A 124 13.69 -5.22 -8.28
CA TYR A 124 12.92 -4.17 -7.62
C TYR A 124 13.70 -3.50 -6.48
N ALA A 125 14.44 -4.27 -5.69
CA ALA A 125 15.33 -3.72 -4.65
C ALA A 125 16.42 -2.82 -5.24
N ASN A 126 17.01 -3.21 -6.37
CA ASN A 126 18.01 -2.39 -7.06
C ASN A 126 17.39 -1.10 -7.62
N LEU A 127 16.17 -1.17 -8.14
CA LEU A 127 15.44 0.00 -8.62
C LEU A 127 15.14 0.97 -7.48
N LEU A 128 14.69 0.46 -6.32
CA LEU A 128 14.48 1.25 -5.11
C LEU A 128 15.77 1.93 -4.67
N ARG A 129 16.88 1.18 -4.55
CA ARG A 129 18.19 1.74 -4.17
C ARG A 129 18.67 2.81 -5.14
N ALA A 130 18.44 2.65 -6.43
CA ALA A 130 18.83 3.63 -7.44
C ALA A 130 18.03 4.96 -7.36
N HIS A 131 16.85 4.94 -6.75
CA HIS A 131 16.00 6.12 -6.54
C HIS A 131 16.09 6.66 -5.10
N ALA A 132 16.78 5.95 -4.21
CA ALA A 132 17.01 6.39 -2.83
C ALA A 132 18.12 7.43 -2.76
N LEU A 133 17.94 8.43 -1.90
CA LEU A 133 18.94 9.43 -1.53
C LEU A 133 19.71 9.00 -0.28
N ALA A 134 20.84 9.66 0.00
CA ALA A 134 21.70 9.30 1.13
C ALA A 134 21.01 9.52 2.49
N GLU A 135 20.07 10.46 2.55
CA GLU A 135 19.23 10.77 3.70
C GLU A 135 18.01 9.83 3.88
N ASP A 136 17.75 8.96 2.89
CA ASP A 136 16.62 8.04 2.95
C ASP A 136 16.90 6.83 3.87
N HIS A 137 15.83 6.13 4.25
CA HIS A 137 15.88 5.02 5.19
C HIS A 137 15.73 3.67 4.47
N ASP A 138 16.40 2.62 4.98
CA ASP A 138 16.28 1.22 4.49
C ASP A 138 16.55 1.02 2.98
N GLU A 139 17.38 1.88 2.39
CA GLU A 139 17.73 1.88 0.96
C GLU A 139 16.51 1.95 0.00
N VAL A 140 15.42 2.56 0.46
CA VAL A 140 14.25 2.86 -0.38
C VAL A 140 14.05 4.37 -0.51
N PRO A 141 13.44 4.86 -1.61
CA PRO A 141 13.10 6.28 -1.73
C PRO A 141 12.24 6.72 -0.56
N ALA A 142 12.36 7.98 -0.14
CA ALA A 142 11.41 8.57 0.82
C ALA A 142 9.98 8.56 0.27
N PHE A 143 9.24 7.48 0.55
CA PHE A 143 7.84 7.36 0.19
C PHE A 143 7.01 8.36 1.02
N ASP A 144 6.12 9.06 0.34
CA ASP A 144 5.21 9.99 0.99
C ASP A 144 4.05 9.24 1.64
N VAL A 145 3.44 8.34 0.86
CA VAL A 145 2.32 7.51 1.30
C VAL A 145 2.51 6.09 0.79
N VAL A 146 2.44 5.12 1.69
CA VAL A 146 2.24 3.71 1.36
C VAL A 146 0.79 3.34 1.64
N LEU A 147 0.06 2.93 0.60
CA LEU A 147 -1.27 2.34 0.73
C LEU A 147 -1.13 0.83 0.98
N LEU A 148 -1.91 0.29 1.91
CA LEU A 148 -1.97 -1.15 2.19
C LEU A 148 -3.41 -1.61 2.39
N GLY A 149 -3.86 -2.59 1.61
CA GLY A 149 -5.02 -3.38 2.01
C GLY A 149 -4.68 -4.32 3.18
N ILE A 150 -5.67 -4.62 4.04
CA ILE A 150 -5.56 -5.66 5.06
C ILE A 150 -6.35 -6.92 4.68
N GLY A 151 -5.72 -8.08 4.81
CA GLY A 151 -6.38 -9.38 4.71
C GLY A 151 -7.23 -9.74 5.93
N PRO A 152 -8.27 -10.58 5.80
CA PRO A 152 -9.00 -11.13 6.97
C PRO A 152 -8.10 -11.93 7.93
N ASP A 153 -6.97 -12.41 7.41
CA ASP A 153 -5.87 -13.10 8.07
C ASP A 153 -4.75 -12.14 8.48
N THR A 154 -5.02 -10.83 8.56
CA THR A 154 -4.09 -9.77 9.03
C THR A 154 -2.86 -9.51 8.16
N HIS A 155 -2.71 -10.19 7.02
CA HIS A 155 -1.63 -9.90 6.08
C HIS A 155 -1.76 -8.49 5.51
N ILE A 156 -0.61 -7.90 5.19
CA ILE A 156 -0.47 -6.66 4.41
C ILE A 156 0.51 -6.94 3.28
N ALA A 157 0.38 -6.22 2.15
CA ALA A 157 1.16 -6.53 0.94
C ALA A 157 1.09 -8.04 0.64
N SER A 158 2.21 -8.73 0.54
CA SER A 158 2.27 -10.20 0.58
C SER A 158 3.04 -10.77 1.76
N LEU A 159 2.97 -10.08 2.91
CA LEU A 159 3.51 -10.50 4.20
C LEU A 159 2.42 -11.18 5.03
N PHE A 160 2.38 -12.51 4.95
CA PHE A 160 1.39 -13.35 5.63
C PHE A 160 1.85 -13.77 7.03
N PRO A 161 0.91 -14.06 7.97
CA PRO A 161 1.25 -14.61 9.28
C PRO A 161 2.16 -15.83 9.16
N GLU A 162 3.20 -15.87 9.98
CA GLU A 162 4.23 -16.93 10.07
C GLU A 162 5.00 -17.23 8.77
N HIS A 163 4.74 -16.53 7.67
CA HIS A 163 5.42 -16.77 6.42
C HIS A 163 6.87 -16.25 6.47
N PRO A 164 7.87 -16.98 5.91
CA PRO A 164 9.27 -16.58 5.97
C PRO A 164 9.57 -15.16 5.47
N ALA A 165 8.83 -14.69 4.46
CA ALA A 165 8.98 -13.33 3.92
C ALA A 165 8.77 -12.22 4.96
N LEU A 166 7.95 -12.45 6.00
CA LEU A 166 7.71 -11.50 7.09
C LEU A 166 8.94 -11.32 8.00
N ARG A 167 9.84 -12.31 8.01
CA ARG A 167 11.07 -12.30 8.82
C ARG A 167 12.25 -11.64 8.10
N VAL A 168 12.06 -11.22 6.84
CA VAL A 168 13.10 -10.59 6.03
C VAL A 168 13.23 -9.13 6.45
N THR A 169 14.38 -8.79 7.06
CA THR A 169 14.67 -7.44 7.56
C THR A 169 15.98 -6.86 7.03
N ASP A 170 16.71 -7.60 6.20
CA ASP A 170 18.05 -7.29 5.70
C ASP A 170 18.04 -6.70 4.26
N ARG A 171 16.86 -6.50 3.69
CA ARG A 171 16.64 -6.02 2.32
C ARG A 171 15.25 -5.42 2.16
N SER A 172 15.05 -4.63 1.11
CA SER A 172 13.79 -3.90 0.88
C SER A 172 12.67 -4.72 0.25
N THR A 173 13.00 -5.84 -0.40
CA THR A 173 12.02 -6.68 -1.13
C THR A 173 12.24 -8.17 -0.86
N ALA A 174 11.18 -8.97 -1.00
CA ALA A 174 11.25 -10.42 -0.90
C ALA A 174 10.42 -11.10 -1.98
N SER A 175 10.86 -12.28 -2.41
CA SER A 175 9.98 -13.21 -3.11
C SER A 175 9.09 -13.95 -2.11
N VAL A 176 7.87 -14.26 -2.53
CA VAL A 176 6.91 -15.05 -1.78
C VAL A 176 6.56 -16.24 -2.65
N ARG A 177 6.74 -17.45 -2.13
CA ARG A 177 6.31 -18.70 -2.74
C ARG A 177 5.38 -19.41 -1.76
N ASN A 178 4.43 -20.17 -2.29
CA ASN A 178 3.43 -20.85 -1.48
C ASN A 178 2.60 -19.89 -0.61
N SER A 179 2.29 -18.70 -1.14
CA SER A 179 1.31 -17.82 -0.52
C SER A 179 0.02 -18.61 -0.21
N PRO A 180 -0.56 -18.45 1.00
CA PRO A 180 -1.78 -19.15 1.39
C PRO A 180 -3.00 -18.69 0.58
N LYS A 181 -2.85 -17.65 -0.26
CA LYS A 181 -3.85 -17.16 -1.19
C LYS A 181 -3.36 -17.25 -2.63
N PRO A 182 -4.23 -17.64 -3.58
CA PRO A 182 -3.87 -17.63 -5.00
C PRO A 182 -3.63 -16.19 -5.49
N PRO A 183 -2.79 -16.00 -6.52
CA PRO A 183 -1.76 -16.94 -6.97
C PRO A 183 -0.65 -17.11 -5.89
N PRO A 184 0.01 -18.28 -5.83
CA PRO A 184 0.93 -18.63 -4.75
C PRO A 184 2.29 -17.93 -4.82
N THR A 185 2.63 -17.32 -5.95
CA THR A 185 3.93 -16.69 -6.18
C THR A 185 3.78 -15.18 -6.33
N ARG A 186 4.53 -14.42 -5.53
CA ARG A 186 4.42 -12.97 -5.43
C ARG A 186 5.78 -12.33 -5.18
N VAL A 187 5.85 -11.02 -5.36
CA VAL A 187 6.96 -10.16 -4.94
C VAL A 187 6.38 -9.11 -4.00
N THR A 188 7.11 -8.75 -2.94
CA THR A 188 6.61 -7.86 -1.90
C THR A 188 7.70 -6.94 -1.38
N LEU A 189 7.34 -5.73 -0.98
CA LEU A 189 8.13 -4.96 -0.04
C LEU A 189 8.19 -5.69 1.31
N THR A 190 9.32 -5.54 2.00
CA THR A 190 9.48 -6.02 3.37
C THR A 190 8.90 -5.02 4.37
N LEU A 191 8.71 -5.45 5.62
CA LEU A 191 8.16 -4.59 6.66
C LEU A 191 9.04 -3.34 6.93
N PRO A 192 10.38 -3.43 6.98
CA PRO A 192 11.22 -2.23 7.07
C PRO A 192 11.02 -1.25 5.91
N ALA A 193 10.99 -1.74 4.67
CA ALA A 193 10.76 -0.89 3.49
C ALA A 193 9.40 -0.18 3.51
N ILE A 194 8.35 -0.85 4.00
CA ILE A 194 7.03 -0.24 4.20
C ILE A 194 7.11 0.85 5.28
N ASN A 195 7.77 0.56 6.40
CA ASN A 195 7.85 1.47 7.56
C ASN A 195 8.81 2.65 7.35
N ALA A 196 9.65 2.62 6.32
CA ALA A 196 10.48 3.75 5.90
C ALA A 196 9.65 4.94 5.35
N ALA A 197 8.38 4.71 4.98
CA ALA A 197 7.49 5.74 4.48
C ALA A 197 7.15 6.81 5.52
N SER A 198 6.91 8.04 5.05
CA SER A 198 6.45 9.15 5.89
C SER A 198 5.07 8.83 6.50
N GLU A 199 4.12 8.44 5.64
CA GLU A 199 2.82 7.95 6.06
C GLU A 199 2.56 6.52 5.56
N VAL A 200 1.99 5.67 6.43
CA VAL A 200 1.44 4.37 6.01
C VAL A 200 -0.06 4.32 6.30
N TRP A 201 -0.83 4.01 5.27
CA TRP A 201 -2.30 4.00 5.31
C TRP A 201 -2.80 2.57 5.12
N VAL A 202 -3.50 2.05 6.11
CA VAL A 202 -4.15 0.74 6.10
C VAL A 202 -5.62 0.91 5.76
N LEU A 203 -6.05 0.31 4.65
CA LEU A 203 -7.40 0.39 4.09
C LEU A 203 -8.17 -0.88 4.41
N ALA A 204 -9.34 -0.76 5.05
CA ALA A 204 -10.21 -1.89 5.33
C ALA A 204 -11.69 -1.57 5.07
N SER A 205 -12.34 -2.39 4.26
CA SER A 205 -13.78 -2.31 3.99
C SER A 205 -14.39 -3.69 4.09
N GLY A 206 -15.57 -3.80 4.69
CA GLY A 206 -16.31 -5.05 4.85
C GLY A 206 -16.10 -5.74 6.21
N SER A 207 -17.13 -6.46 6.64
CA SER A 207 -17.17 -7.12 7.96
C SER A 207 -16.16 -8.26 8.09
N GLU A 208 -15.73 -8.85 6.97
CA GLU A 208 -14.68 -9.87 6.93
C GLU A 208 -13.32 -9.33 7.39
N LYS A 209 -13.15 -8.00 7.44
CA LYS A 209 -11.92 -7.35 7.91
C LYS A 209 -11.94 -7.00 9.39
N ALA A 210 -13.10 -7.08 10.03
CA ALA A 210 -13.29 -6.48 11.35
C ALA A 210 -12.38 -7.07 12.43
N GLU A 211 -12.20 -8.39 12.43
CA GLU A 211 -11.28 -9.03 13.38
C GLU A 211 -9.83 -8.71 13.08
N ALA A 212 -9.44 -8.66 11.80
CA ALA A 212 -8.09 -8.32 11.40
C ALA A 212 -7.71 -6.88 11.81
N VAL A 213 -8.63 -5.93 11.65
CA VAL A 213 -8.43 -4.53 12.09
C VAL A 213 -8.30 -4.46 13.62
N ARG A 214 -9.15 -5.18 14.36
CA ARG A 214 -9.05 -5.24 15.83
C ARG A 214 -7.70 -5.77 16.28
N LEU A 215 -7.23 -6.86 15.68
CA LEU A 215 -5.92 -7.45 15.98
C LEU A 215 -4.77 -6.52 15.59
N ALA A 216 -4.85 -5.87 14.43
CA ALA A 216 -3.82 -4.94 13.96
C ALA A 216 -3.62 -3.73 14.90
N LEU A 217 -4.70 -3.29 15.55
CA LEU A 217 -4.69 -2.18 16.50
C LEU A 217 -4.36 -2.60 17.94
N ASP A 218 -4.26 -3.89 18.22
CA ASP A 218 -3.90 -4.39 19.54
C ASP A 218 -2.40 -4.14 19.81
N PRO A 219 -2.04 -3.35 20.84
CA PRO A 219 -0.64 -3.05 21.15
C PRO A 219 0.15 -4.28 21.65
N ALA A 220 -0.54 -5.37 22.04
CA ALA A 220 0.07 -6.62 22.46
C ALA A 220 0.19 -7.66 21.32
N ALA A 221 -0.25 -7.34 20.10
CA ALA A 221 -0.18 -8.26 18.97
C ALA A 221 1.26 -8.58 18.58
N ASP A 222 1.56 -9.87 18.43
CA ASP A 222 2.81 -10.34 17.84
C ASP A 222 2.78 -10.13 16.33
N VAL A 223 3.74 -9.38 15.80
CA VAL A 223 3.86 -9.07 14.37
C VAL A 223 3.93 -10.34 13.52
N LEU A 224 4.54 -11.42 14.02
CA LEU A 224 4.63 -12.68 13.27
C LEU A 224 3.26 -13.35 13.07
N GLN A 225 2.34 -13.15 14.00
CA GLN A 225 0.96 -13.63 13.92
C GLN A 225 0.02 -12.60 13.27
N VAL A 226 0.34 -11.32 13.43
CA VAL A 226 -0.47 -10.17 12.98
C VAL A 226 0.43 -9.19 12.20
N PRO A 227 0.75 -9.46 10.92
CA PRO A 227 1.65 -8.61 10.13
C PRO A 227 1.23 -7.14 10.09
N ALA A 228 -0.08 -6.86 10.00
CA ALA A 228 -0.63 -5.51 10.05
C ALA A 228 -0.31 -4.74 11.34
N ALA A 229 -0.09 -5.44 12.46
CA ALA A 229 0.34 -4.81 13.72
C ALA A 229 1.81 -4.35 13.69
N GLY A 230 2.60 -4.80 12.70
CA GLY A 230 3.98 -4.35 12.50
C GLY A 230 4.09 -3.03 11.73
N VAL A 231 2.99 -2.56 11.13
CA VAL A 231 3.00 -1.36 10.29
C VAL A 231 3.11 -0.09 11.15
N ALA A 232 4.06 0.76 10.79
CA ALA A 232 4.30 2.06 11.39
C ALA A 232 5.01 2.99 10.38
N GLY A 233 4.32 4.00 9.86
CA GLY A 233 4.97 5.09 9.15
C GLY A 233 5.82 5.95 10.09
N ARG A 234 6.82 6.64 9.56
CA ARG A 234 7.76 7.49 10.32
C ARG A 234 7.08 8.68 10.99
N ASP A 235 6.10 9.28 10.30
CA ASP A 235 5.37 10.43 10.80
C ASP A 235 3.96 10.02 11.23
N ARG A 236 3.24 9.26 10.40
CA ARG A 236 1.84 8.89 10.65
C ARG A 236 1.49 7.48 10.19
N THR A 237 0.58 6.85 10.94
CA THR A 237 -0.05 5.58 10.56
C THR A 237 -1.57 5.74 10.64
N LEU A 238 -2.24 5.64 9.50
CA LEU A 238 -3.69 5.83 9.39
C LEU A 238 -4.39 4.50 9.11
N PHE A 239 -5.42 4.20 9.90
CA PHE A 239 -6.38 3.13 9.62
C PHE A 239 -7.65 3.78 9.06
N LEU A 240 -7.78 3.74 7.73
CA LEU A 240 -8.92 4.27 6.99
C LEU A 240 -9.89 3.11 6.75
N ILE A 241 -10.97 3.08 7.52
CA ILE A 241 -11.86 1.91 7.58
C ILE A 241 -13.33 2.31 7.41
N ASP A 242 -14.16 1.37 6.94
CA ASP A 242 -15.62 1.53 6.99
C ASP A 242 -16.21 0.99 8.30
N GLU A 243 -17.49 1.32 8.57
CA GLU A 243 -18.18 0.89 9.79
C GLU A 243 -18.26 -0.63 9.94
N ALA A 244 -18.32 -1.36 8.82
CA ALA A 244 -18.32 -2.83 8.83
C ALA A 244 -16.97 -3.40 9.29
N ALA A 245 -15.86 -2.86 8.80
CA ALA A 245 -14.50 -3.21 9.22
C ALA A 245 -14.18 -2.68 10.64
N ALA A 246 -14.91 -1.69 11.14
CA ALA A 246 -14.77 -1.16 12.49
C ALA A 246 -15.65 -1.90 13.54
N ALA A 247 -16.44 -2.90 13.14
CA ALA A 247 -17.48 -3.50 13.99
C ALA A 247 -16.97 -4.21 15.26
N ARG A 248 -15.65 -4.45 15.36
CA ARG A 248 -14.99 -5.05 16.53
C ARG A 248 -14.18 -4.06 17.37
N LEU A 249 -14.21 -2.77 17.02
CA LEU A 249 -13.51 -1.70 17.74
C LEU A 249 -14.41 -1.02 18.78
N PRO A 250 -13.84 -0.41 19.82
CA PRO A 250 -14.56 0.51 20.70
C PRO A 250 -15.28 1.61 19.90
N LEU A 251 -16.46 2.03 20.35
CA LEU A 251 -17.30 3.00 19.63
C LEU A 251 -16.70 4.42 19.59
N ASP A 252 -15.87 4.75 20.58
CA ASP A 252 -15.18 6.03 20.75
C ASP A 252 -13.88 6.12 19.93
N LEU A 253 -13.35 4.98 19.45
CA LEU A 253 -12.15 4.96 18.62
C LEU A 253 -12.47 5.40 17.18
N GLY A 254 -11.84 6.49 16.73
CA GLY A 254 -11.83 6.93 15.34
C GLY A 254 -13.11 7.61 14.82
N ARG A 255 -13.94 8.13 15.73
CA ARG A 255 -15.02 9.07 15.40
C ARG A 255 -14.55 10.51 15.67
N PRO A 256 -14.92 11.50 14.84
CA PRO A 256 -14.84 12.89 15.25
C PRO A 256 -15.63 13.06 16.56
N ILE A 257 -15.03 13.69 17.56
CA ILE A 257 -15.75 14.09 18.77
C ILE A 257 -16.88 15.02 18.31
N ALA A 258 -18.13 14.66 18.64
CA ALA A 258 -19.33 15.39 18.27
C ALA A 258 -19.36 16.81 18.88
#